data_AF-A0A081DBP4-F1
#
_entry.id   AF-A0A081DBP4-F1
#
_cell.length_a   1.000
_cell.length_b   1.000
_cell.length_c   1.000
_cell.angle_alpha   90.00
_cell.angle_beta   90.00
_cell.angle_gamma   90.00
#
_symmetry.space_group_name_H-M   'P 1'
#
loop_
_entity.id
_entity.type
_entity.pdbx_description
1 polymer ?
#
loop_
_entity_poly.entity_id
_entity_poly.type
_entity_poly.pdbx_seq_one_letter_code
_entity_poly.pdbx_strand_id
1 'polypeptide(L)'
;MYLVFIAMLALNMSKEVLQAFGLIEENLSSSNTALAAVNSNSLIDLNQKAKEKPAQYQAAADRAQQVSKLSNDYNTYLEGIKEMLTSTIEPGSEKDYQVQDKTDILDNAFFQGDKLSPAGEEFKTKMASYKADMVAALGEGYDDVKAELNKKFSTGDVKDRENIDREYMEYNYKGYPLIASKTKLTLLQNEIRNIESDVMGAVSSR
;
A
#
# COMPACT_ATOMS: atom_id res chain seq x y z
N MET A 1 0.23 42.21 -5.32
CA MET A 1 1.27 41.24 -4.91
C MET A 1 0.96 40.55 -3.57
N TYR A 2 0.21 41.15 -2.64
CA TYR A 2 -0.22 40.50 -1.39
C TYR A 2 -1.34 39.43 -1.58
N LEU A 3 -2.25 39.60 -2.54
CA LEU A 3 -3.31 38.63 -2.83
C LEU A 3 -2.79 37.27 -3.33
N VAL A 4 -1.69 37.26 -4.08
CA VAL A 4 -1.05 36.03 -4.56
C VAL A 4 -0.36 35.29 -3.41
N PHE A 5 0.22 36.02 -2.46
CA PHE A 5 0.84 35.44 -1.25
C PHE A 5 -0.20 34.86 -0.28
N ILE A 6 -1.36 35.51 -0.13
CA ILE A 6 -2.47 34.99 0.67
C ILE A 6 -3.09 33.75 0.01
N ALA A 7 -3.20 33.72 -1.32
CA ALA A 7 -3.66 32.55 -2.06
C ALA A 7 -2.68 31.37 -1.97
N MET A 8 -1.36 31.61 -2.05
CA MET A 8 -0.35 30.56 -1.85
C MET A 8 -0.34 30.02 -0.41
N LEU A 9 -0.60 30.84 0.60
CA LEU A 9 -0.76 30.39 2.00
C LEU A 9 -2.02 29.54 2.21
N ALA A 10 -3.09 29.78 1.44
CA ALA A 10 -4.34 29.02 1.53
C ALA A 10 -4.31 27.68 0.77
N LEU A 11 -3.34 27.48 -0.12
CA LEU A 11 -3.16 26.23 -0.87
C LEU A 11 -2.32 25.19 -0.12
N ASN A 12 -1.65 25.59 0.96
CA ASN A 12 -0.87 24.67 1.79
C ASN A 12 -1.79 24.01 2.83
N MET A 13 -1.65 22.69 3.02
CA MET A 13 -2.36 21.99 4.08
C MET A 13 -2.01 22.55 5.46
N SER A 14 -2.97 22.54 6.40
CA SER A 14 -2.71 23.02 7.76
C SER A 14 -1.66 22.14 8.45
N LYS A 15 -0.85 22.76 9.32
CA LYS A 15 0.21 22.04 10.05
C LYS A 15 -0.35 20.95 10.95
N GLU A 16 -1.52 21.20 11.53
CA GLU A 16 -2.25 20.23 12.37
C GLU A 16 -2.71 19.03 11.54
N VAL A 17 -3.15 19.25 10.30
CA VAL A 17 -3.54 18.17 9.38
C VAL A 17 -2.32 17.34 8.99
N LEU A 18 -1.20 17.96 8.65
CA LEU A 18 0.05 17.25 8.35
C LEU A 18 0.54 16.43 9.55
N GLN A 19 0.47 17.01 10.76
CA GLN A 19 0.78 16.29 12.00
C GLN A 19 -0.13 15.07 12.21
N ALA A 20 -1.43 15.21 11.96
CA ALA A 20 -2.37 14.11 12.08
C ALA A 20 -2.05 12.97 11.09
N PHE A 21 -1.69 13.30 9.83
CA PHE A 21 -1.22 12.30 8.88
C PHE A 21 0.04 11.58 9.36
N GLY A 22 0.99 12.31 9.95
CA GLY A 22 2.16 11.71 10.59
C GLY A 22 1.82 10.70 11.68
N LEU A 23 0.89 11.04 12.58
CA LEU A 23 0.44 10.11 13.61
C LEU A 23 -0.28 8.88 13.04
N ILE A 24 -1.05 9.05 11.97
CA ILE A 24 -1.69 7.93 11.27
C ILE A 24 -0.62 7.04 10.62
N GLU A 25 0.41 7.63 10.03
CA GLU A 25 1.53 6.90 9.44
C GLU A 25 2.27 6.06 10.48
N GLU A 26 2.60 6.63 11.65
CA GLU A 26 3.25 5.90 12.74
C GLU A 26 2.39 4.72 13.23
N ASN A 27 1.07 4.93 13.37
CA ASN A 27 0.14 3.89 13.79
C ASN A 27 0.00 2.77 12.75
N LEU A 28 -0.13 3.11 11.47
CA LEU A 28 -0.20 2.14 10.38
C LEU A 28 1.12 1.37 10.24
N SER A 29 2.27 2.06 10.38
CA SER A 29 3.59 1.42 10.34
C SER A 29 3.73 0.40 11.47
N SER A 30 3.32 0.76 12.69
CA SER A 30 3.30 -0.14 13.85
C SER A 30 2.36 -1.33 13.64
N SER A 31 1.18 -1.09 13.06
CA SER A 31 0.22 -2.15 12.68
C SER A 31 0.81 -3.10 11.64
N ASN A 32 1.52 -2.58 10.63
CA ASN A 32 2.18 -3.37 9.60
C ASN A 32 3.24 -4.30 10.19
N THR A 33 4.05 -3.81 11.14
CA THR A 33 5.03 -4.63 11.84
C THR A 33 4.35 -5.75 12.65
N ALA A 34 3.28 -5.43 13.36
CA ALA A 34 2.54 -6.43 14.15
C ALA A 34 1.90 -7.50 13.26
N LEU A 35 1.21 -7.10 12.18
CA LEU A 35 0.59 -8.03 11.23
C LEU A 35 1.63 -8.89 10.50
N ALA A 36 2.77 -8.33 10.12
CA ALA A 36 3.87 -9.09 9.52
C ALA A 36 4.38 -10.19 10.47
N ALA A 37 4.49 -9.90 11.76
CA ALA A 37 4.86 -10.90 12.76
C ALA A 37 3.78 -11.99 12.92
N VAL A 38 2.50 -11.62 12.96
CA VAL A 38 1.37 -12.56 13.03
C VAL A 38 1.34 -13.49 11.81
N ASN A 39 1.50 -12.94 10.60
CA ASN A 39 1.48 -13.71 9.36
C ASN A 39 2.67 -14.67 9.28
N SER A 40 3.86 -14.19 9.66
CA SER A 40 5.07 -15.02 9.72
C SER A 40 4.90 -16.20 10.67
N ASN A 41 4.41 -15.95 11.88
CA ASN A 41 4.15 -17.01 12.87
C ASN A 41 3.09 -18.01 12.37
N SER A 42 2.01 -17.52 11.77
CA SER A 42 0.95 -18.37 11.20
C SER A 42 1.49 -19.28 10.11
N LEU A 43 2.38 -18.76 9.25
CA LEU A 43 3.04 -19.53 8.21
C LEU A 43 3.99 -20.59 8.79
N ILE A 44 4.77 -20.24 9.82
CA ILE A 44 5.65 -21.18 10.53
C ILE A 44 4.84 -22.35 11.11
N ASP A 45 3.75 -22.03 11.81
CA ASP A 45 2.87 -23.03 12.41
C ASP A 45 2.23 -23.94 11.36
N LEU A 46 1.74 -23.37 10.25
CA LEU A 46 1.16 -24.14 9.16
C LEU A 46 2.19 -25.06 8.48
N ASN A 47 3.41 -24.57 8.28
CA ASN A 47 4.51 -25.38 7.75
C ASN A 47 4.89 -26.52 8.68
N GLN A 48 4.84 -26.31 10.00
CA GLN A 48 5.08 -27.38 10.98
C GLN A 48 3.98 -28.45 10.90
N LYS A 49 2.71 -28.03 10.84
CA LYS A 49 1.57 -28.95 10.64
C LYS A 49 1.70 -29.74 9.34
N ALA A 50 2.18 -29.13 8.25
CA ALA A 50 2.43 -29.82 6.99
C ALA A 50 3.54 -30.88 7.09
N LYS A 51 4.60 -30.63 7.86
CA LYS A 51 5.63 -31.65 8.13
C LYS A 51 5.08 -32.85 8.91
N GLU A 52 4.22 -32.59 9.89
CA GLU A 52 3.65 -33.63 10.75
C GLU A 52 2.54 -34.42 10.05
N LYS A 53 1.71 -33.73 9.24
CA LYS A 53 0.52 -34.29 8.58
C LYS A 53 0.44 -33.77 7.13
N PRO A 54 1.33 -34.24 6.23
CA PRO A 54 1.44 -33.69 4.88
C PRO A 54 0.17 -33.90 4.05
N ALA A 55 -0.48 -35.05 4.18
CA ALA A 55 -1.73 -35.34 3.48
C ALA A 55 -2.86 -34.34 3.81
N GLN A 56 -2.80 -33.68 4.97
CA GLN A 56 -3.82 -32.73 5.42
C GLN A 56 -3.41 -31.27 5.14
N TYR A 57 -2.16 -30.89 5.39
CA TYR A 57 -1.78 -29.46 5.39
C TYR A 57 -0.80 -29.04 4.30
N GLN A 58 -0.23 -29.96 3.50
CA GLN A 58 0.77 -29.59 2.50
C GLN A 58 0.23 -28.58 1.49
N ALA A 59 -0.95 -28.83 0.93
CA ALA A 59 -1.56 -27.94 -0.06
C ALA A 59 -1.92 -26.55 0.51
N ALA A 60 -2.28 -26.49 1.80
CA ALA A 60 -2.53 -25.23 2.49
C ALA A 60 -1.22 -24.46 2.74
N ALA A 61 -0.18 -25.17 3.18
CA ALA A 61 1.15 -24.60 3.41
C ALA A 61 1.78 -24.06 2.13
N ASP A 62 1.73 -24.80 1.02
CA ASP A 62 2.27 -24.36 -0.27
C ASP A 62 1.60 -23.06 -0.75
N ARG A 63 0.27 -22.99 -0.60
CA ARG A 63 -0.50 -21.79 -0.94
C ARG A 63 -0.18 -20.60 -0.02
N ALA A 64 -0.08 -20.84 1.28
CA ALA A 64 0.30 -19.83 2.25
C ALA A 64 1.71 -19.28 2.00
N GLN A 65 2.66 -20.14 1.63
CA GLN A 65 4.01 -19.74 1.25
C GLN A 65 4.01 -18.88 -0.02
N GLN A 66 3.25 -19.28 -1.05
CA GLN A 66 3.15 -18.51 -2.28
C GLN A 66 2.56 -17.11 -2.02
N VAL A 67 1.48 -17.05 -1.24
CA VAL A 67 0.84 -15.79 -0.85
C VAL A 67 1.77 -14.90 -0.05
N SER A 68 2.48 -15.46 0.95
CA SER A 68 3.44 -14.68 1.74
C SER A 68 4.57 -14.14 0.90
N LYS A 69 5.08 -14.93 -0.07
CA LYS A 69 6.09 -14.46 -1.02
C LYS A 69 5.57 -13.28 -1.85
N LEU A 70 4.39 -13.40 -2.47
CA LEU A 70 3.79 -12.33 -3.27
C LEU A 70 3.57 -11.05 -2.45
N SER A 71 3.05 -11.19 -1.22
CA SER A 71 2.83 -10.06 -0.30
C SER A 71 4.14 -9.39 0.12
N ASN A 72 5.20 -10.16 0.39
CA ASN A 72 6.50 -9.59 0.74
C ASN A 72 7.16 -8.90 -0.46
N ASP A 73 7.14 -9.52 -1.63
CA ASP A 73 7.72 -8.95 -2.85
C ASP A 73 7.07 -7.58 -3.19
N TYR A 74 5.74 -7.48 -3.10
CA TYR A 74 5.05 -6.22 -3.35
C TYR A 74 5.28 -5.19 -2.24
N ASN A 75 5.32 -5.59 -0.97
CA ASN A 75 5.67 -4.70 0.13
C ASN A 75 7.07 -4.10 -0.01
N THR A 76 8.06 -4.90 -0.46
CA THR A 76 9.43 -4.42 -0.73
C THR A 76 9.45 -3.36 -1.83
N TYR A 77 8.66 -3.54 -2.89
CA TYR A 77 8.51 -2.52 -3.93
C TYR A 77 7.94 -1.21 -3.37
N LEU A 78 6.88 -1.29 -2.55
CA LEU A 78 6.30 -0.10 -1.91
C LEU A 78 7.27 0.58 -0.95
N GLU A 79 8.11 -0.17 -0.25
CA GLU A 79 9.13 0.39 0.64
C GLU A 79 10.18 1.17 -0.14
N GLY A 80 10.63 0.68 -1.30
CA GLY A 80 11.55 1.42 -2.16
C GLY A 80 10.99 2.78 -2.63
N ILE A 81 9.67 2.88 -2.84
CA ILE A 81 9.02 4.16 -3.16
C ILE A 81 8.98 5.07 -1.93
N LYS A 82 8.72 4.53 -0.74
CA LYS A 82 8.75 5.30 0.51
C LYS A 82 10.15 5.82 0.80
N GLU A 83 11.19 5.01 0.59
CA GLU A 83 12.59 5.43 0.74
C GLU A 83 12.93 6.58 -0.22
N MET A 84 12.52 6.48 -1.49
CA MET A 84 12.64 7.57 -2.46
C MET A 84 11.93 8.84 -1.97
N LEU A 85 10.70 8.71 -1.49
CA LEU A 85 9.91 9.83 -0.94
C LEU A 85 10.59 10.52 0.23
N THR A 86 11.19 9.76 1.14
CA THR A 86 11.83 10.31 2.33
C THR A 86 13.28 10.73 2.13
N SER A 87 13.85 10.50 0.94
CA SER A 87 15.27 10.77 0.66
C SER A 87 15.68 12.25 0.78
N THR A 88 14.72 13.17 0.67
CA THR A 88 14.96 14.61 0.80
C THR A 88 14.74 15.13 2.23
N ILE A 89 14.33 14.27 3.17
CA ILE A 89 14.14 14.66 4.57
C ILE A 89 15.51 14.74 5.23
N GLU A 90 15.76 15.83 5.95
CA GLU A 90 17.00 16.00 6.70
C GLU A 90 17.10 14.95 7.82
N PRO A 91 18.26 14.31 8.03
CA PRO A 91 18.45 13.36 9.11
C PRO A 91 18.10 13.96 10.49
N GLY A 92 17.23 13.29 11.24
CA GLY A 92 16.71 13.78 12.52
C GLY A 92 15.40 14.56 12.43
N SER A 93 14.90 14.85 11.23
CA SER A 93 13.62 15.54 10.97
C SER A 93 12.53 14.59 10.44
N GLU A 94 12.71 13.27 10.58
CA GLU A 94 11.78 12.26 10.04
C GLU A 94 10.36 12.39 10.62
N LYS A 95 10.25 12.91 11.85
CA LYS A 95 8.99 13.16 12.55
C LYS A 95 8.53 14.62 12.51
N ASP A 96 9.26 15.51 11.84
CA ASP A 96 8.80 16.88 11.61
C ASP A 96 7.81 16.88 10.43
N TYR A 97 6.59 16.40 10.68
CA TYR A 97 5.58 16.24 9.64
C TYR A 97 5.06 17.57 9.10
N GLN A 98 5.17 18.64 9.89
CA GLN A 98 4.68 19.97 9.51
C GLN A 98 5.45 20.59 8.35
N VAL A 99 6.65 20.07 8.04
CA VAL A 99 7.48 20.50 6.91
C VAL A 99 7.49 19.49 5.76
N GLN A 100 6.69 18.42 5.85
CA GLN A 100 6.53 17.39 4.82
C GLN A 100 5.33 17.69 3.90
N ASP A 101 5.17 18.96 3.53
CA ASP A 101 4.04 19.48 2.74
C ASP A 101 4.27 19.45 1.22
N LYS A 102 5.52 19.22 0.78
CA LYS A 102 5.92 19.20 -0.64
C LYS A 102 5.26 18.04 -1.41
N THR A 103 4.90 18.29 -2.67
CA THR A 103 4.24 17.32 -3.56
C THR A 103 5.13 16.82 -4.70
N ASP A 104 6.25 17.49 -4.93
CA ASP A 104 7.07 17.40 -6.13
C ASP A 104 7.70 16.02 -6.36
N ILE A 105 8.00 15.27 -5.30
CA ILE A 105 8.73 14.00 -5.42
C ILE A 105 7.93 12.95 -6.20
N LEU A 106 6.71 12.62 -5.75
CA LEU A 106 5.86 11.67 -6.49
C LEU A 106 5.32 12.30 -7.77
N ASP A 107 5.04 13.60 -7.79
CA ASP A 107 4.58 14.27 -9.01
C ASP A 107 5.58 14.10 -10.15
N ASN A 108 6.87 14.34 -9.88
CA ASN A 108 7.95 14.18 -10.85
C ASN A 108 8.27 12.70 -11.13
N ALA A 109 8.11 11.82 -10.14
CA ALA A 109 8.40 10.40 -10.30
C ALA A 109 7.33 9.69 -11.14
N PHE A 110 6.05 9.92 -10.88
CA PHE A 110 4.93 9.17 -11.46
C PHE A 110 4.28 9.84 -12.67
N PHE A 111 4.51 11.14 -12.90
CA PHE A 111 3.84 11.88 -13.96
C PHE A 111 4.84 12.60 -14.88
N GLN A 112 4.45 12.74 -16.14
CA GLN A 112 5.16 13.51 -17.15
C GLN A 112 4.14 14.40 -17.88
N GLY A 113 3.94 15.61 -17.35
CA GLY A 113 2.82 16.46 -17.74
C GLY A 113 1.49 15.83 -17.33
N ASP A 114 0.59 15.65 -18.30
CA ASP A 114 -0.74 15.06 -18.08
C ASP A 114 -0.78 13.53 -18.23
N LYS A 115 0.37 12.89 -18.42
CA LYS A 115 0.48 11.43 -18.60
C LYS A 115 1.27 10.79 -17.46
N LEU A 116 1.12 9.47 -17.30
CA LEU A 116 1.97 8.69 -16.43
C LEU A 116 3.38 8.58 -17.01
N SER A 117 4.36 8.67 -16.11
CA SER A 117 5.73 8.29 -16.39
C SER A 117 5.86 6.76 -16.43
N PRO A 118 7.00 6.22 -16.89
CA PRO A 118 7.28 4.79 -16.78
C PRO A 118 7.17 4.24 -15.35
N ALA A 119 7.55 5.02 -14.33
CA ALA A 119 7.44 4.58 -12.93
C ALA A 119 6.00 4.60 -12.41
N GLY A 120 5.18 5.56 -12.87
CA GLY A 120 3.75 5.58 -12.57
C GLY A 120 3.01 4.38 -13.18
N GLU A 121 3.33 4.05 -14.44
CA GLU A 121 2.81 2.84 -15.10
C GLU A 121 3.29 1.56 -14.42
N GLU A 122 4.56 1.51 -13.98
CA GLU A 122 5.08 0.40 -13.21
C GLU A 122 4.31 0.21 -11.91
N PHE A 123 4.04 1.27 -11.15
CA PHE A 123 3.27 1.18 -9.91
C PHE A 123 1.88 0.57 -10.14
N LYS A 124 1.16 1.10 -11.13
CA LYS A 124 -0.18 0.63 -11.50
C LYS A 124 -0.14 -0.84 -11.95
N THR A 125 0.86 -1.20 -12.75
CA THR A 125 1.07 -2.57 -13.22
C THR A 125 1.38 -3.52 -12.07
N LYS A 126 2.31 -3.16 -11.17
CA LYS A 126 2.67 -3.97 -9.99
C LYS A 126 1.47 -4.21 -9.09
N MET A 127 0.62 -3.21 -8.88
CA MET A 127 -0.62 -3.37 -8.11
C MET A 127 -1.59 -4.35 -8.79
N ALA A 128 -1.79 -4.21 -10.10
CA ALA A 128 -2.65 -5.11 -10.88
C ALA A 128 -2.11 -6.55 -10.91
N SER A 129 -0.80 -6.72 -11.08
CA SER A 129 -0.11 -8.01 -11.05
C SER A 129 -0.22 -8.66 -9.68
N TYR A 130 0.04 -7.92 -8.58
CA TYR A 130 -0.12 -8.46 -7.23
C TYR A 130 -1.53 -9.04 -7.02
N LYS A 131 -2.57 -8.28 -7.38
CA LYS A 131 -3.95 -8.77 -7.32
C LYS A 131 -4.16 -10.04 -8.15
N ALA A 132 -3.71 -10.04 -9.41
CA ALA A 132 -3.90 -11.18 -10.31
C ALA A 132 -3.16 -12.44 -9.81
N ASP A 133 -1.92 -12.28 -9.36
CA ASP A 133 -1.06 -13.36 -8.86
C ASP A 133 -1.62 -13.93 -7.55
N MET A 134 -2.17 -13.08 -6.68
CA MET A 134 -2.86 -13.52 -5.46
C MET A 134 -4.10 -14.33 -5.77
N VAL A 135 -4.95 -13.88 -6.71
CA VAL A 135 -6.12 -14.63 -7.15
C VAL A 135 -5.72 -15.97 -7.76
N ALA A 136 -4.66 -16.00 -8.56
CA ALA A 136 -4.14 -17.23 -9.17
C ALA A 136 -3.58 -18.20 -8.10
N ALA A 137 -2.85 -17.70 -7.10
CA ALA A 137 -2.32 -18.50 -5.99
C ALA A 137 -3.44 -19.15 -5.17
N LEU A 138 -4.56 -18.43 -4.96
CA LEU A 138 -5.71 -18.95 -4.22
C LEU A 138 -6.45 -20.07 -4.97
N GLY A 139 -6.45 -20.08 -6.31
CA GLY A 139 -7.12 -21.11 -7.10
C GLY A 139 -8.64 -21.05 -6.94
N GLU A 140 -9.34 -22.19 -6.85
CA GLU A 140 -10.81 -22.23 -6.66
C GLU A 140 -11.24 -21.94 -5.20
N GLY A 141 -12.39 -21.29 -5.02
CA GLY A 141 -12.91 -20.84 -3.73
C GLY A 141 -12.31 -19.52 -3.23
N TYR A 142 -12.39 -19.27 -1.92
CA TYR A 142 -11.92 -18.02 -1.28
C TYR A 142 -12.59 -16.74 -1.81
N ASP A 143 -13.88 -16.84 -2.14
CA ASP A 143 -14.60 -15.77 -2.84
C ASP A 143 -14.61 -14.46 -2.04
N ASP A 144 -14.74 -14.54 -0.71
CA ASP A 144 -14.67 -13.37 0.18
C ASP A 144 -13.31 -12.66 0.11
N VAL A 145 -12.21 -13.42 0.17
CA VAL A 145 -10.85 -12.88 0.08
C VAL A 145 -10.60 -12.28 -1.30
N LYS A 146 -11.05 -12.95 -2.36
CA LYS A 146 -10.93 -12.45 -3.74
C LYS A 146 -11.74 -11.18 -3.95
N ALA A 147 -12.92 -11.07 -3.34
CA ALA A 147 -13.74 -9.86 -3.39
C ALA A 147 -13.01 -8.68 -2.71
N GLU A 148 -12.43 -8.90 -1.53
CA GLU A 148 -11.66 -7.86 -0.84
C GLU A 148 -10.38 -7.48 -1.59
N LEU A 149 -9.66 -8.44 -2.19
CA LEU A 149 -8.53 -8.18 -3.10
C LEU A 149 -8.94 -7.28 -4.27
N ASN A 150 -10.06 -7.60 -4.93
CA ASN A 150 -10.56 -6.82 -6.07
C ASN A 150 -10.93 -5.40 -5.68
N LYS A 151 -11.48 -5.21 -4.48
CA LYS A 151 -11.87 -3.91 -3.94
C LYS A 151 -10.67 -3.06 -3.54
N LYS A 152 -9.72 -3.63 -2.79
CA LYS A 152 -8.59 -2.91 -2.19
C LYS A 152 -7.47 -2.60 -3.20
N PHE A 153 -7.29 -3.45 -4.22
CA PHE A 153 -6.23 -3.32 -5.23
C PHE A 153 -6.80 -3.03 -6.63
N SER A 154 -7.87 -2.24 -6.69
CA SER A 154 -8.42 -1.75 -7.96
C SER A 154 -7.59 -0.58 -8.49
N THR A 155 -7.21 -0.65 -9.76
CA THR A 155 -6.49 0.40 -10.50
C THR A 155 -7.39 1.10 -11.52
N GLY A 156 -8.70 0.84 -11.49
CA GLY A 156 -9.67 1.45 -12.40
C GLY A 156 -9.96 2.91 -12.05
N ASP A 157 -10.61 3.61 -12.98
CA ASP A 157 -10.97 5.00 -12.79
C ASP A 157 -11.87 5.20 -11.57
N VAL A 158 -11.69 6.33 -10.89
CA VAL A 158 -12.39 6.70 -9.66
C VAL A 158 -13.33 7.86 -9.97
N LYS A 159 -14.58 7.75 -9.53
CA LYS A 159 -15.55 8.85 -9.61
C LYS A 159 -15.24 9.91 -8.56
N ASP A 160 -15.04 11.15 -9.01
CA ASP A 160 -14.93 12.30 -8.11
C ASP A 160 -16.30 12.79 -7.60
N ARG A 161 -16.30 13.86 -6.80
CA ARG A 161 -17.52 14.46 -6.24
C ARG A 161 -18.52 14.91 -7.33
N GLU A 162 -18.04 15.20 -8.52
CA GLU A 162 -18.83 15.67 -9.66
C GLU A 162 -19.22 14.50 -10.59
N ASN A 163 -18.95 13.26 -10.16
CA ASN A 163 -19.22 12.02 -10.90
C ASN A 163 -18.44 11.92 -12.21
N ILE A 164 -17.29 12.61 -12.29
CA ILE A 164 -16.36 12.57 -13.40
C ILE A 164 -15.36 11.44 -13.14
N ASP A 165 -15.07 10.64 -14.17
CA ASP A 165 -14.03 9.61 -14.09
C ASP A 165 -12.65 10.27 -14.01
N ARG A 166 -11.89 9.90 -12.99
CA ARG A 166 -10.50 10.30 -12.79
C ARG A 166 -9.61 9.07 -12.86
N GLU A 167 -8.49 9.21 -13.57
CA GLU A 167 -7.48 8.16 -13.59
C GLU A 167 -6.97 7.92 -12.16
N TYR A 168 -6.80 6.64 -11.80
CA TYR A 168 -6.51 6.21 -10.42
C TYR A 168 -5.27 6.88 -9.82
N MET A 169 -4.16 6.95 -10.55
CA MET A 169 -2.91 7.52 -10.07
C MET A 169 -3.04 9.02 -9.90
N GLU A 170 -3.65 9.71 -10.87
CA GLU A 170 -3.95 11.13 -10.76
C GLU A 170 -4.81 11.43 -9.52
N TYR A 171 -5.88 10.68 -9.32
CA TYR A 171 -6.77 10.85 -8.18
C TYR A 171 -6.08 10.58 -6.84
N ASN A 172 -5.16 9.60 -6.78
CA ASN A 172 -4.60 9.14 -5.52
C ASN A 172 -3.23 9.71 -5.15
N TYR A 173 -2.44 10.17 -6.10
CA TYR A 173 -1.03 10.49 -5.84
C TYR A 173 -0.59 11.84 -6.43
N LYS A 174 -1.31 12.41 -7.41
CA LYS A 174 -0.93 13.70 -8.01
C LYS A 174 -1.27 14.86 -7.07
N GLY A 175 -0.30 15.71 -6.79
CA GLY A 175 -0.44 16.89 -5.93
C GLY A 175 -0.62 16.55 -4.44
N TYR A 176 -0.34 15.32 -4.01
CA TYR A 176 -0.43 14.95 -2.61
C TYR A 176 0.88 15.28 -1.86
N PRO A 177 0.80 15.91 -0.67
CA PRO A 177 1.95 16.15 0.17
C PRO A 177 2.71 14.88 0.53
N LEU A 178 4.02 14.99 0.77
CA LEU A 178 4.93 13.89 1.09
C LEU A 178 4.35 13.00 2.19
N ILE A 179 3.93 13.58 3.33
CA ILE A 179 3.42 12.76 4.44
C ILE A 179 2.11 12.04 4.08
N ALA A 180 1.23 12.67 3.30
CA ALA A 180 -0.01 12.05 2.85
C ALA A 180 0.28 10.89 1.88
N SER A 181 1.17 11.11 0.91
CA SER A 181 1.65 10.11 -0.04
C SER A 181 2.29 8.91 0.67
N LYS A 182 3.21 9.16 1.62
CA LYS A 182 3.81 8.13 2.46
C LYS A 182 2.74 7.34 3.23
N THR A 183 1.78 8.04 3.86
CA THR A 183 0.69 7.40 4.62
C THR A 183 -0.16 6.49 3.73
N LYS A 184 -0.48 6.91 2.50
CA LYS A 184 -1.26 6.09 1.55
C LYS A 184 -0.50 4.83 1.13
N LEU A 185 0.82 4.91 0.94
CA LEU A 185 1.66 3.73 0.68
C LEU A 185 1.69 2.80 1.90
N THR A 186 1.83 3.34 3.11
CA THR A 186 1.78 2.56 4.36
C THR A 186 0.40 1.90 4.57
N LEU A 187 -0.68 2.58 4.18
CA LEU A 187 -2.02 2.00 4.16
C LEU A 187 -2.12 0.83 3.18
N LEU A 188 -1.57 0.97 1.97
CA LEU A 188 -1.55 -0.12 1.00
C LEU A 188 -0.74 -1.33 1.51
N GLN A 189 0.39 -1.08 2.18
CA GLN A 189 1.15 -2.12 2.89
C GLN A 189 0.30 -2.80 3.97
N ASN A 190 -0.53 -2.05 4.71
CA ASN A 190 -1.46 -2.61 5.68
C ASN A 190 -2.50 -3.53 5.04
N GLU A 191 -3.07 -3.11 3.91
CA GLU A 191 -4.03 -3.92 3.18
C GLU A 191 -3.42 -5.23 2.64
N ILE A 192 -2.16 -5.20 2.20
CA ILE A 192 -1.42 -6.41 1.82
C ILE A 192 -1.32 -7.37 3.01
N ARG A 193 -1.00 -6.85 4.20
CA ARG A 193 -0.83 -7.66 5.41
C ARG A 193 -2.16 -8.22 5.93
N ASN A 194 -3.23 -7.43 5.89
CA ASN A 194 -4.57 -7.90 6.27
C ASN A 194 -5.04 -9.02 5.34
N ILE A 195 -4.91 -8.85 4.01
CA ILE A 195 -5.27 -9.91 3.06
C ILE A 195 -4.43 -11.17 3.29
N GLU A 196 -3.13 -11.02 3.54
CA GLU A 196 -2.28 -12.17 3.89
C GLU A 196 -2.82 -12.87 5.16
N SER A 197 -3.21 -12.13 6.21
CA SER A 197 -3.83 -12.71 7.42
C SER A 197 -5.13 -13.45 7.12
N ASP A 198 -6.01 -12.86 6.31
CA ASP A 198 -7.30 -13.47 5.93
C ASP A 198 -7.07 -14.77 5.16
N VAL A 199 -6.08 -14.79 4.26
CA VAL A 199 -5.67 -16.01 3.57
C VAL A 199 -5.14 -17.05 4.55
N MET A 200 -4.25 -16.68 5.48
CA MET A 200 -3.71 -17.62 6.48
C MET A 200 -4.84 -18.27 7.29
N GLY A 201 -5.86 -17.50 7.69
CA GLY A 201 -7.05 -18.02 8.37
C GLY A 201 -7.89 -18.93 7.48
N ALA A 202 -8.11 -18.54 6.22
CA ALA A 202 -8.96 -19.29 5.29
C ALA A 202 -8.31 -20.61 4.83
N VAL A 203 -7.00 -20.65 4.61
CA VAL A 203 -6.30 -21.88 4.20
C VAL A 203 -6.09 -22.84 5.36
N SER A 204 -6.02 -22.33 6.61
CA SER A 204 -5.83 -23.17 7.81
C SER A 204 -7.13 -23.82 8.32
N SER A 205 -8.29 -23.32 7.88
CA SER A 205 -9.60 -23.81 8.30
C SER A 205 -10.23 -24.84 7.36
N ARG A 206 -9.59 -25.09 6.21
CA ARG A 206 -9.97 -26.11 5.22
C ARG A 206 -9.07 -27.34 5.36
#